data_AF-A0A8J4VNV2-F1
#
_entry.id   AF-A0A8J4VNV2-F1
#
_cell.length_a   1.000
_cell.length_b   1.000
_cell.length_c   1.000
_cell.angle_alpha   90.00
_cell.angle_beta   90.00
_cell.angle_gamma   90.00
#
_symmetry.space_group_name_H-M   'P 1'
#
loop_
_entity.id
_entity.type
_entity.pdbx_description
1 polymer ?
#
loop_
_entity_poly.entity_id
_entity_poly.type
_entity_poly.pdbx_seq_one_letter_code
_entity_poly.pdbx_strand_id
1 'polypeptide(L)'
;MGFVGLQFKGLGWVSVGAVEDAGGADVEEDDMVAGAENDVSDFFSLFRSMADKLNKHELERWAVVVWAIWGARNKFYFEKGQLQPEGIVEGATGMLTKFQSLIATQTTP
;
A
#
# COMPACT_ATOMS: atom_id res chain seq x y z
N MET A 1 18.32 -7.83 -11.31
CA MET A 1 17.51 -7.22 -10.24
C MET A 1 16.40 -8.19 -9.85
N GLY A 2 16.61 -8.98 -8.80
CA GLY A 2 15.57 -9.83 -8.22
C GLY A 2 14.65 -8.97 -7.35
N PHE A 3 13.36 -8.91 -7.67
CA PHE A 3 12.37 -8.19 -6.88
C PHE A 3 11.77 -9.16 -5.86
N VAL A 4 11.89 -8.85 -4.56
CA VAL A 4 11.24 -9.63 -3.50
C VAL A 4 9.77 -9.22 -3.45
N GLY A 5 8.88 -10.14 -3.84
CA GLY A 5 7.44 -9.96 -3.73
C GLY A 5 6.97 -10.15 -2.29
N LEU A 6 6.54 -9.07 -1.65
CA LEU A 6 5.84 -9.11 -0.35
C LEU A 6 4.34 -9.32 -0.60
N GLN A 7 3.84 -10.49 -0.22
CA GLN A 7 2.41 -10.84 -0.31
C GLN A 7 1.83 -10.91 1.11
N PHE A 8 0.76 -10.14 1.35
CA PHE A 8 0.10 -10.11 2.65
C PHE A 8 -0.92 -11.25 2.73
N LYS A 9 -0.76 -12.18 3.68
CA LYS A 9 -1.74 -13.24 3.95
C LYS A 9 -2.09 -13.27 5.43
N GLY A 10 -3.37 -12.99 5.72
CA GLY A 10 -4.07 -13.48 6.91
C GLY A 10 -3.53 -13.09 8.29
N LEU A 11 -2.96 -11.88 8.46
CA LEU A 11 -2.35 -11.31 9.69
C LEU A 11 -0.81 -11.28 9.71
N GLY A 12 -0.13 -11.57 8.60
CA GLY A 12 1.32 -11.39 8.51
C GLY A 12 1.86 -11.26 7.08
N TRP A 13 3.07 -10.70 6.98
CA TRP A 13 3.85 -10.62 5.75
C TRP A 13 4.54 -11.95 5.50
N VAL A 14 4.41 -12.50 4.29
CA VAL A 14 5.17 -13.68 3.85
C VAL A 14 6.05 -13.25 2.67
N SER A 15 7.37 -13.43 2.80
CA SER A 15 8.33 -13.26 1.69
C SER A 15 8.28 -14.48 0.78
N VAL A 16 8.13 -14.25 -0.53
CA VAL A 16 8.31 -15.28 -1.55
C VAL A 16 9.63 -14.99 -2.27
N GLY A 17 10.57 -15.94 -2.17
CA GLY A 17 11.93 -15.83 -2.72
C GLY A 17 11.97 -15.90 -4.25
N ALA A 18 12.92 -15.16 -4.84
CA ALA A 18 13.21 -15.15 -6.27
C ALA A 18 14.19 -16.28 -6.64
N VAL A 19 14.00 -16.86 -7.84
CA VAL A 19 14.95 -17.77 -8.50
C VAL A 19 16.12 -16.98 -9.06
N GLU A 20 17.34 -17.40 -8.71
CA GLU A 20 18.60 -16.85 -9.22
C GLU A 20 18.93 -17.48 -10.58
N ASP A 21 19.24 -16.63 -11.56
CA ASP A 21 19.96 -17.05 -12.76
C ASP A 21 21.15 -16.10 -12.98
N ALA A 22 22.32 -16.69 -13.19
CA ALA A 22 23.62 -16.04 -13.14
C ALA A 22 24.02 -15.48 -14.52
N GLY A 23 24.56 -14.26 -14.54
CA GLY A 23 25.18 -13.68 -15.73
C GLY A 23 25.59 -12.23 -15.52
N GLY A 24 26.89 -11.99 -15.36
CA GLY A 24 27.48 -10.68 -15.08
C GLY A 24 27.73 -9.80 -16.31
N ALA A 25 27.98 -8.52 -16.05
CA ALA A 25 28.94 -7.64 -16.73
C ALA A 25 28.94 -6.28 -16.00
N ASP A 26 30.13 -5.80 -15.66
CA ASP A 26 30.45 -4.49 -15.08
C ASP A 26 30.06 -3.34 -16.02
N VAL A 27 29.54 -2.21 -15.49
CA VAL A 27 29.79 -0.82 -15.93
C VAL A 27 29.23 0.18 -14.88
N GLU A 28 30.16 1.03 -14.40
CA GLU A 28 30.11 2.42 -13.88
C GLU A 28 29.05 2.89 -12.85
N GLU A 29 29.59 3.43 -11.75
CA GLU A 29 28.93 4.30 -10.77
C GLU A 29 28.59 5.66 -11.38
N ASP A 30 27.30 5.99 -11.46
CA ASP A 30 26.82 7.38 -11.50
C ASP A 30 25.41 7.46 -10.88
N ASP A 31 25.24 8.47 -10.05
CA ASP A 31 24.07 8.87 -9.26
C ASP A 31 23.57 7.93 -8.15
N MET A 32 23.95 8.30 -6.92
CA MET A 32 23.23 8.00 -5.67
C MET A 32 21.78 8.50 -5.74
N VAL A 33 20.89 7.74 -6.37
CA VAL A 33 19.49 7.74 -5.96
C VAL A 33 19.44 6.86 -4.73
N ALA A 34 19.51 7.49 -3.55
CA ALA A 34 19.24 6.84 -2.28
C ALA A 34 18.00 5.97 -2.47
N GLY A 35 18.21 4.66 -2.55
CA GLY A 35 17.13 3.70 -2.62
C GLY A 35 16.26 4.02 -1.43
N ALA A 36 15.02 4.44 -1.69
CA ALA A 36 14.06 4.66 -0.64
C ALA A 36 13.93 3.32 0.08
N GLU A 37 14.72 3.17 1.16
CA GLU A 37 14.56 2.14 2.16
C GLU A 37 13.17 2.39 2.71
N ASN A 38 12.18 1.77 2.06
CA ASN A 38 10.81 1.70 2.51
C ASN A 38 10.82 0.76 3.72
N ASP A 39 11.52 1.19 4.75
CA ASP A 39 11.59 0.49 6.01
C ASP A 39 10.17 0.51 6.57
N VAL A 40 9.66 -0.65 6.96
CA VAL A 40 8.29 -0.79 7.52
C VAL A 40 8.11 0.13 8.74
N SER A 41 9.23 0.51 9.36
CA SER A 41 9.37 1.57 10.37
C SER A 41 8.75 2.92 9.95
N ASP A 42 8.88 3.32 8.69
CA ASP A 42 8.42 4.63 8.19
C ASP A 42 6.89 4.68 8.08
N PHE A 43 6.26 3.62 7.57
CA PHE A 43 4.80 3.56 7.48
C PHE A 43 4.12 3.52 8.86
N PHE A 44 4.66 2.75 9.80
CA PHE A 44 4.09 2.68 11.15
C PHE A 44 4.23 4.03 11.87
N SER A 45 5.36 4.71 11.70
CA SER A 45 5.59 6.05 12.25
C SER A 45 4.64 7.08 11.63
N LEU A 46 4.44 7.02 10.31
CA LEU A 46 3.45 7.84 9.61
C LEU A 46 2.04 7.56 10.13
N PHE A 47 1.63 6.29 10.19
CA PHE A 47 0.32 5.89 10.70
C PHE A 47 0.07 6.44 12.10
N ARG A 48 1.05 6.30 12.99
CA ARG A 48 0.96 6.79 14.37
C ARG A 48 0.84 8.31 14.44
N SER A 49 1.65 9.04 13.66
CA SER A 49 1.52 10.50 13.53
C SER A 49 0.13 10.91 13.01
N MET A 50 -0.43 10.16 12.05
CA MET A 50 -1.76 10.46 11.51
C MET A 50 -2.87 10.13 12.52
N ALA A 51 -2.75 9.03 13.27
CA ALA A 51 -3.70 8.65 14.31
C ALA A 51 -3.74 9.67 15.46
N ASP A 52 -2.60 10.28 15.79
CA ASP A 52 -2.54 11.33 16.82
C ASP A 52 -3.14 12.67 16.36
N LYS A 53 -3.15 12.94 15.05
CA LYS A 53 -3.59 14.23 14.47
C LYS A 53 -5.01 14.22 13.92
N LEU A 54 -5.50 13.05 13.49
CA LEU A 54 -6.81 12.92 12.83
C LEU A 54 -7.87 12.42 13.81
N ASN A 55 -9.09 12.91 13.65
CA ASN A 55 -10.23 12.29 14.32
C ASN A 55 -10.56 10.91 13.71
N LYS A 56 -11.39 10.12 14.39
CA LYS A 56 -11.74 8.75 13.95
C LYS A 56 -12.23 8.70 12.49
N HIS A 57 -13.12 9.61 12.09
CA HIS A 57 -13.68 9.62 10.74
C HIS A 57 -12.66 10.02 9.68
N GLU A 58 -11.78 10.95 10.00
CA GLU A 58 -10.69 11.36 9.12
C GLU A 58 -9.64 10.26 8.98
N LEU A 59 -9.34 9.55 10.07
CA LEU A 59 -8.40 8.43 10.07
C LEU A 59 -8.94 7.26 9.24
N GLU A 60 -10.23 6.94 9.37
CA GLU A 60 -10.91 5.95 8.51
C GLU A 60 -10.81 6.34 7.04
N ARG A 61 -11.12 7.60 6.70
CA ARG A 61 -11.02 8.08 5.32
C ARG A 61 -9.58 8.00 4.80
N TRP A 62 -8.62 8.47 5.59
CA TRP A 62 -7.20 8.42 5.24
C TRP A 62 -6.74 6.99 4.98
N ALA A 63 -7.08 6.04 5.87
CA ALA A 63 -6.70 4.64 5.72
C ALA A 63 -7.26 4.03 4.43
N VAL A 64 -8.53 4.28 4.10
CA VAL A 64 -9.16 3.75 2.90
C VAL A 64 -8.60 4.39 1.63
N VAL A 65 -8.27 5.68 1.64
CA VAL A 65 -7.63 6.36 0.51
C VAL A 65 -6.21 5.84 0.28
N VAL A 66 -5.40 5.70 1.33
CA VAL A 66 -4.05 5.10 1.24
C VAL A 66 -4.14 3.69 0.68
N TRP A 67 -5.10 2.88 1.13
CA TRP A 67 -5.34 1.55 0.59
C TRP A 67 -5.70 1.55 -0.91
N ALA A 68 -6.57 2.47 -1.34
CA ALA A 68 -6.95 2.59 -2.74
C ALA A 68 -5.77 3.03 -3.63
N ILE A 69 -4.93 3.96 -3.15
CA ILE A 69 -3.70 4.38 -3.84
C ILE A 69 -2.74 3.20 -3.97
N TRP A 70 -2.54 2.43 -2.90
CA TRP A 70 -1.70 1.23 -2.94
C TRP A 70 -2.24 0.20 -3.94
N GLY A 71 -3.56 -0.03 -3.95
CA GLY A 71 -4.20 -0.90 -4.92
C GLY A 71 -4.02 -0.43 -6.36
N ALA A 72 -4.17 0.87 -6.63
CA ALA A 72 -3.96 1.45 -7.94
C ALA A 72 -2.50 1.35 -8.41
N ARG A 73 -1.55 1.59 -7.49
CA ARG A 73 -0.12 1.36 -7.73
C ARG A 73 0.13 -0.09 -8.14
N ASN A 74 -0.39 -1.06 -7.38
CA ASN A 74 -0.22 -2.47 -7.70
C ASN A 74 -0.81 -2.81 -9.08
N LYS A 75 -2.00 -2.30 -9.39
CA LYS A 75 -2.61 -2.48 -10.72
C LYS A 75 -1.74 -1.94 -11.85
N PHE A 76 -1.10 -0.79 -11.63
CA PHE A 76 -0.17 -0.23 -12.60
C PHE A 76 1.06 -1.13 -12.81
N TYR A 77 1.70 -1.61 -11.74
CA TYR A 77 2.90 -2.45 -11.86
C TYR A 77 2.62 -3.86 -12.39
N PHE A 78 1.55 -4.50 -11.94
CA PHE A 78 1.27 -5.91 -12.25
C PHE A 78 0.35 -6.11 -13.45
N GLU A 79 -0.58 -5.19 -13.70
CA GLU A 79 -1.58 -5.31 -14.77
C GLU A 79 -1.39 -4.28 -15.87
N LYS A 80 -0.38 -3.39 -15.76
CA LYS A 80 -0.14 -2.24 -16.67
C LYS A 80 -1.37 -1.33 -16.81
N GLY A 81 -2.27 -1.36 -15.83
CA GLY A 81 -3.51 -0.59 -15.83
C GLY A 81 -3.38 0.66 -14.96
N GLN A 82 -3.45 1.83 -15.57
CA GLN A 82 -3.47 3.10 -14.85
C GLN A 82 -4.92 3.51 -14.53
N LEU A 83 -5.23 3.60 -13.24
CA LEU A 83 -6.49 4.17 -12.77
C LEU A 83 -6.40 5.70 -12.72
N GLN A 84 -7.46 6.36 -13.16
CA GLN A 84 -7.58 7.82 -13.01
C GLN A 84 -7.79 8.19 -11.54
N PRO A 85 -7.23 9.31 -11.05
CA PRO A 85 -7.36 9.73 -9.66
C PRO A 85 -8.81 9.78 -9.17
N GLU A 86 -9.74 10.23 -10.00
CA GLU A 86 -11.17 10.28 -9.70
C GLU A 86 -11.72 8.89 -9.38
N GLY A 87 -11.36 7.89 -10.18
CA GLY A 87 -11.78 6.49 -9.97
C GLY A 87 -11.16 5.87 -8.72
N ILE A 88 -9.95 6.28 -8.34
CA ILE A 88 -9.32 5.84 -7.08
C ILE A 88 -10.08 6.39 -5.88
N VAL A 89 -10.41 7.69 -5.89
CA VAL A 89 -11.16 8.35 -4.80
C VAL A 89 -12.59 7.84 -4.73
N GLU A 90 -13.26 7.62 -5.86
CA GLU A 90 -14.60 7.03 -5.91
C GLU A 90 -14.61 5.62 -5.32
N GLY A 91 -13.65 4.78 -5.73
CA GLY A 91 -13.48 3.43 -5.18
C GLY A 91 -13.22 3.44 -3.66
N ALA A 92 -12.35 4.34 -3.19
CA ALA A 92 -12.08 4.54 -1.77
C ALA A 92 -13.35 4.93 -1.00
N THR A 93 -14.11 5.90 -1.51
CA THR A 93 -15.34 6.38 -0.87
C THR A 93 -16.39 5.27 -0.79
N GLY A 94 -16.57 4.51 -1.87
CA GLY A 94 -17.47 3.36 -1.89
C GLY A 94 -17.09 2.26 -0.89
N MET A 95 -15.78 2.00 -0.71
CA MET A 95 -15.29 1.07 0.32
C MET A 95 -15.58 1.58 1.73
N LEU A 96 -15.34 2.88 1.98
CA LEU A 96 -15.59 3.50 3.29
C LEU A 96 -17.07 3.42 3.68
N THR A 97 -17.99 3.75 2.76
CA THR A 97 -19.43 3.67 3.02
C THR A 97 -19.87 2.24 3.34
N LYS A 98 -19.36 1.23 2.63
CA LYS A 98 -19.63 -0.18 2.91
C LYS A 98 -19.13 -0.58 4.30
N PHE A 99 -17.90 -0.19 4.64
CA PHE A 99 -17.31 -0.46 5.94
C PHE A 99 -18.15 0.12 7.08
N GLN A 100 -18.54 1.40 6.97
CA GLN A 100 -19.37 2.07 7.97
C GLN A 100 -20.75 1.42 8.14
N SER A 101 -21.37 0.98 7.04
CA SER A 101 -22.64 0.25 7.07
C SER A 101 -22.54 -1.11 7.79
N LEU A 102 -21.44 -1.84 7.56
CA LEU A 102 -21.19 -3.13 8.22
C LEU A 102 -20.97 -2.95 9.73
N ILE A 103 -20.21 -1.93 10.14
CA ILE A 103 -20.01 -1.61 11.54
C ILE A 103 -21.34 -1.22 12.20
N ALA A 104 -22.14 -0.38 11.56
CA ALA A 104 -23.45 0.01 12.08
C ALA A 104 -24.37 -1.20 12.30
N THR A 105 -24.36 -2.16 11.39
CA THR A 105 -25.17 -3.40 11.50
C THR A 105 -24.74 -4.25 12.69
N GLN A 106 -23.43 -4.40 12.93
CA GLN A 106 -22.89 -5.19 14.04
C GLN A 106 -23.08 -4.54 15.43
N THR A 107 -23.42 -3.26 15.48
CA THR A 107 -23.61 -2.52 16.74
C THR A 107 -25.08 -2.50 17.18
N THR A 108 -25.97 -3.19 16.46
CA THR A 108 -27.39 -3.34 16.83
C THR A 108 -27.54 -4.55 17.76
N PRO A 109 -28.01 -4.37 19.01
CA PRO A 109 -28.12 -5.45 20.00
C PRO A 109 -29.19 -6.50 19.66
#